data_AF-A0A3D8PBG1-F1
#
_entry.id   AF-A0A3D8PBG1-F1
#
_cell.length_a   1.000
_cell.length_b   1.000
_cell.length_c   1.000
_cell.angle_alpha   90.00
_cell.angle_beta   90.00
_cell.angle_gamma   90.00
#
_symmetry.space_group_name_H-M   'P 1'
#
loop_
_entity.id
_entity.type
_entity.pdbx_description
1 polymer ?
#
loop_
_entity_poly.entity_id
_entity_poly.type
_entity_poly.pdbx_seq_one_letter_code
_entity_poly.pdbx_strand_id
1 'polypeptide(L)'
;MSAWTRLQDHREAQGALRIEALFDADPARAAEFSTAADGLVLDWSKTSIDAAARDLLLELAAPVPARREAMFTGARINETEDRAVLHTALRNLDGSVLLDGQDVMPELRRTHRRMCDFATAIRDGGFAGQGGRITDVINIGIGGSDLGPAMATRALSPWHDGPRVHFVSNVDGADIADTLKGLDPATTLVIVASKTFTTIETMTNAKTALDWMARAVAQPSAQFAALSSATGRTAEWGIDAARVFGFEDWVGGRYSMWGPIGLSLMIAIGPQNFDRFLAGGAAMDRHFRQAPLAENLPVILALVGIWHHQVCGYATRAVLPYDNRLGRLPAYLQQLEMESNGKRVAMDGSDLTRPSGPVVWGEPGTNGQHAFYQLIHQGTAVVPCEFIVAARGHEPDLAHHHLLLIANCLAQSEALMRGRPLDEALDLMRSKGLAGAELERQARHRVFPGNRPSTTLLIPQLDPFTLGQIVALYEHRVFAEGVMLGINSFDQWGVELGKELALKLAPLLQGQPAPGHDPSTERLAQLIRDARS
;
A
#
# COMPACT_ATOMS: atom_id res chain seq x y z
N MET A 1 34.09 0.45 -12.56
CA MET A 1 32.99 -0.54 -12.53
C MET A 1 31.82 0.08 -11.77
N SER A 2 30.59 -0.04 -12.25
CA SER A 2 29.43 0.56 -11.56
C SER A 2 29.09 -0.19 -10.26
N ALA A 3 28.40 0.45 -9.31
CA ALA A 3 27.91 -0.21 -8.09
C ALA A 3 27.03 -1.44 -8.44
N TRP A 4 26.20 -1.32 -9.47
CA TRP A 4 25.38 -2.41 -10.00
C TRP A 4 26.19 -3.60 -10.47
N THR A 5 27.27 -3.38 -11.25
CA THR A 5 28.14 -4.46 -11.71
C THR A 5 28.81 -5.16 -10.53
N ARG A 6 29.32 -4.41 -9.55
CA ARG A 6 29.92 -4.99 -8.33
C ARG A 6 28.94 -5.84 -7.53
N LEU A 7 27.67 -5.41 -7.44
CA LEU A 7 26.61 -6.19 -6.78
C LEU A 7 26.31 -7.50 -7.51
N GLN A 8 26.25 -7.46 -8.84
CA GLN A 8 26.05 -8.67 -9.66
C GLN A 8 27.24 -9.62 -9.55
N ASP A 9 28.46 -9.12 -9.72
CA ASP A 9 29.69 -9.91 -9.57
C ASP A 9 29.77 -10.54 -8.18
N HIS A 10 29.38 -9.79 -7.13
CA HIS A 10 29.32 -10.32 -5.76
C HIS A 10 28.28 -11.42 -5.61
N ARG A 11 27.06 -11.22 -6.14
CA ARG A 11 26.01 -12.25 -6.09
C ARG A 11 26.39 -13.51 -6.85
N GLU A 12 27.04 -13.38 -8.00
CA GLU A 12 27.57 -14.51 -8.78
C GLU A 12 28.67 -15.24 -7.99
N ALA A 13 29.59 -14.51 -7.37
CA ALA A 13 30.66 -15.08 -6.54
C ALA A 13 30.13 -15.82 -5.29
N GLN A 14 28.99 -15.41 -4.75
CA GLN A 14 28.32 -16.14 -3.65
C GLN A 14 27.81 -17.54 -4.07
N GLY A 15 27.59 -17.79 -5.37
CA GLY A 15 27.19 -19.10 -5.89
C GLY A 15 26.02 -19.73 -5.11
N ALA A 16 26.25 -20.93 -4.58
CA ALA A 16 25.28 -21.73 -3.85
C ALA A 16 25.20 -21.41 -2.33
N LEU A 17 25.61 -20.22 -1.91
CA LEU A 17 25.52 -19.76 -0.52
C LEU A 17 24.09 -19.99 0.03
N ARG A 18 24.04 -20.62 1.21
CA ARG A 18 22.82 -20.79 1.98
C ARG A 18 22.73 -19.74 3.07
N ILE A 19 21.53 -19.21 3.31
CA ILE A 19 21.25 -18.26 4.39
C ILE A 19 21.66 -18.86 5.74
N GLU A 20 21.39 -20.15 5.98
CA GLU A 20 21.79 -20.86 7.22
C GLU A 20 23.29 -20.76 7.49
N ALA A 21 24.13 -20.88 6.46
CA ALA A 21 25.58 -20.80 6.61
C ALA A 21 26.04 -19.41 7.09
N LEU A 22 25.26 -18.35 6.82
CA LEU A 22 25.54 -17.01 7.35
C LEU A 22 25.28 -16.91 8.86
N PHE A 23 24.32 -17.67 9.39
CA PHE A 23 24.08 -17.76 10.83
C PHE A 23 25.12 -18.65 11.53
N ASP A 24 25.52 -19.76 10.89
CA ASP A 24 26.57 -20.63 11.43
C ASP A 24 27.92 -19.91 11.53
N ALA A 25 28.21 -19.04 10.56
CA ALA A 25 29.44 -18.26 10.52
C ALA A 25 29.45 -17.07 11.50
N ASP A 26 28.29 -16.54 11.85
CA ASP A 26 28.15 -15.36 12.71
C ASP A 26 26.96 -15.49 13.68
N PRO A 27 27.23 -15.85 14.95
CA PRO A 27 26.21 -15.91 16.00
C PRO A 27 25.54 -14.55 16.30
N ALA A 28 26.17 -13.42 15.95
CA ALA A 28 25.63 -12.09 16.15
C ALA A 28 24.76 -11.61 14.98
N ARG A 29 24.66 -12.38 13.88
CA ARG A 29 23.97 -12.00 12.64
C ARG A 29 22.57 -11.45 12.86
N ALA A 30 21.78 -12.09 13.73
CA ALA A 30 20.41 -11.64 14.00
C ALA A 30 20.36 -10.20 14.56
N ALA A 31 21.33 -9.82 15.40
CA ALA A 31 21.44 -8.48 15.94
C ALA A 31 22.04 -7.50 14.93
N GLU A 32 23.09 -7.90 14.21
CA GLU A 32 23.76 -7.04 13.21
C GLU A 32 22.92 -6.75 11.97
N PHE A 33 22.05 -7.69 11.59
CA PHE A 33 21.13 -7.60 10.46
C PHE A 33 19.69 -7.35 10.94
N SER A 34 19.58 -6.49 11.96
CA SER A 34 18.33 -5.91 12.43
C SER A 34 18.45 -4.39 12.49
N THR A 35 17.37 -3.69 12.19
CA THR A 35 17.30 -2.22 12.27
C THR A 35 16.08 -1.84 13.09
N ALA A 36 16.20 -0.90 14.01
CA ALA A 36 15.11 -0.52 14.90
C ALA A 36 14.92 1.00 14.93
N ALA A 37 13.68 1.44 15.03
CA ALA A 37 13.35 2.84 15.29
C ALA A 37 11.96 2.93 15.92
N ASP A 38 11.86 3.71 16.99
CA ASP A 38 10.57 4.10 17.59
C ASP A 38 9.61 2.92 17.83
N GLY A 39 10.15 1.84 18.41
CA GLY A 39 9.43 0.61 18.76
C GLY A 39 9.29 -0.42 17.63
N LEU A 40 9.58 -0.07 16.39
CA LEU A 40 9.64 -1.01 15.26
C LEU A 40 11.01 -1.70 15.24
N VAL A 41 11.01 -3.00 14.92
CA VAL A 41 12.23 -3.77 14.64
C VAL A 41 12.05 -4.49 13.31
N LEU A 42 12.91 -4.20 12.35
CA LEU A 42 13.04 -4.92 11.08
C LEU A 42 14.18 -5.92 11.20
N ASP A 43 13.85 -7.21 11.34
CA ASP A 43 14.79 -8.32 11.17
C ASP A 43 14.91 -8.63 9.67
N TRP A 44 16.11 -8.41 9.11
CA TRP A 44 16.45 -8.75 7.72
C TRP A 44 17.62 -9.76 7.64
N SER A 45 17.89 -10.44 8.76
CA SER A 45 18.97 -11.43 8.89
C SER A 45 18.73 -12.71 8.08
N LYS A 46 17.46 -13.07 7.83
CA LYS A 46 17.05 -14.23 7.02
C LYS A 46 17.06 -13.94 5.51
N THR A 47 18.07 -13.19 5.06
CA THR A 47 18.34 -12.88 3.65
C THR A 47 19.73 -13.38 3.28
N SER A 48 20.05 -13.45 1.98
CA SER A 48 21.39 -13.82 1.51
C SER A 48 22.37 -12.64 1.47
N ILE A 49 22.02 -11.52 2.12
CA ILE A 49 22.87 -10.34 2.21
C ILE A 49 23.91 -10.60 3.30
N ASP A 50 25.19 -10.63 2.93
CA ASP A 50 26.32 -10.63 3.86
C ASP A 50 26.84 -9.20 4.08
N ALA A 51 27.88 -9.02 4.88
CA ALA A 51 28.43 -7.70 5.19
C ALA A 51 28.94 -6.98 3.93
N ALA A 52 29.57 -7.69 2.99
CA ALA A 52 30.06 -7.11 1.75
C ALA A 52 28.90 -6.66 0.83
N ALA A 53 27.85 -7.47 0.70
CA ALA A 53 26.64 -7.10 -0.04
C ALA A 53 25.96 -5.88 0.59
N ARG A 54 25.85 -5.83 1.93
CA ARG A 54 25.31 -4.68 2.65
C ARG A 54 26.09 -3.40 2.31
N ASP A 55 27.41 -3.45 2.39
CA ASP A 55 28.25 -2.27 2.16
C ASP A 55 28.15 -1.80 0.70
N LEU A 56 28.12 -2.71 -0.27
CA LEU A 56 27.86 -2.40 -1.69
C LEU A 56 26.48 -1.79 -1.93
N LEU A 57 25.45 -2.29 -1.25
CA LEU A 57 24.09 -1.76 -1.31
C LEU A 57 24.02 -0.34 -0.72
N LEU A 58 24.73 -0.08 0.38
CA LEU A 58 24.84 1.26 0.97
C LEU A 58 25.55 2.25 0.03
N GLU A 59 26.58 1.80 -0.70
CA GLU A 59 27.21 2.60 -1.75
C GLU A 59 26.20 2.96 -2.87
N LEU A 60 25.34 2.01 -3.27
CA LEU A 60 24.28 2.26 -4.25
C LEU A 60 23.26 3.29 -3.75
N ALA A 61 22.99 3.35 -2.45
CA ALA A 61 22.07 4.31 -1.82
C ALA A 61 22.66 5.73 -1.61
N ALA A 62 23.90 5.98 -2.03
CA ALA A 62 24.54 7.30 -1.93
C ALA A 62 23.72 8.51 -2.45
N PRO A 63 22.89 8.42 -3.52
CA PRO A 63 22.08 9.56 -3.97
C PRO A 63 20.83 9.82 -3.12
N VAL A 64 20.41 8.88 -2.26
CA VAL A 64 19.16 8.98 -1.48
C VAL A 64 19.12 10.22 -0.56
N PRO A 65 20.16 10.56 0.23
CA PRO A 65 20.11 11.72 1.12
C PRO A 65 19.83 13.04 0.39
N ALA A 66 20.46 13.28 -0.76
CA ALA A 66 20.28 14.52 -1.51
C ALA A 66 18.86 14.64 -2.10
N ARG A 67 18.37 13.56 -2.74
CA ARG A 67 17.00 13.54 -3.28
C ARG A 67 15.95 13.58 -2.16
N ARG A 68 16.22 12.96 -1.01
CA ARG A 68 15.37 13.02 0.17
C ARG A 68 15.22 14.45 0.65
N GLU A 69 16.32 15.18 0.83
CA GLU A 69 16.22 16.59 1.22
C GLU A 69 15.43 17.40 0.19
N ALA A 70 15.65 17.18 -1.10
CA ALA A 70 14.88 17.83 -2.17
C ALA A 70 13.36 17.57 -2.04
N MET A 71 12.94 16.34 -1.70
CA MET A 71 11.54 16.04 -1.41
C MET A 71 11.02 16.85 -0.21
N PHE A 72 11.72 16.79 0.92
CA PHE A 72 11.29 17.45 2.17
C PHE A 72 11.32 18.98 2.12
N THR A 73 12.10 19.58 1.23
CA THR A 73 12.20 21.04 1.07
C THR A 73 11.36 21.57 -0.08
N GLY A 74 10.51 20.74 -0.70
CA GLY A 74 9.56 21.18 -1.72
C GLY A 74 10.17 21.40 -3.11
N ALA A 75 11.35 20.85 -3.39
CA ALA A 75 11.87 20.85 -4.75
C ALA A 75 10.93 20.06 -5.68
N ARG A 76 10.89 20.47 -6.95
CA ARG A 76 10.05 19.88 -7.99
C ARG A 76 10.62 18.55 -8.51
N ILE A 77 10.66 17.53 -7.64
CA ILE A 77 11.25 16.22 -7.96
C ILE A 77 10.37 15.34 -8.85
N ASN A 78 9.10 15.68 -9.02
CA ASN A 78 8.26 15.10 -10.07
C ASN A 78 8.48 15.92 -11.35
N GLU A 79 9.62 15.70 -12.00
CA GLU A 79 10.13 16.55 -13.09
C GLU A 79 9.25 16.46 -14.35
N THR A 80 8.61 15.31 -14.61
CA THR A 80 7.75 15.13 -15.80
C THR A 80 6.45 15.91 -15.73
N GLU A 81 5.96 16.20 -14.51
CA GLU A 81 4.76 17.00 -14.29
C GLU A 81 5.09 18.41 -13.77
N ASP A 82 6.38 18.73 -13.61
CA ASP A 82 6.89 19.95 -12.98
C ASP A 82 6.23 20.22 -11.61
N ARG A 83 6.24 19.22 -10.70
CA ARG A 83 5.59 19.33 -9.37
C ARG A 83 6.52 18.99 -8.22
N ALA A 84 6.28 19.65 -7.10
CA ALA A 84 6.79 19.19 -5.81
C ALA A 84 6.11 17.88 -5.38
N VAL A 85 6.69 17.22 -4.39
CA VAL A 85 6.15 15.98 -3.80
C VAL A 85 6.18 16.12 -2.29
N LEU A 86 5.03 16.42 -1.70
CA LEU A 86 4.97 16.95 -0.32
C LEU A 86 3.90 16.24 0.54
N HIS A 87 3.63 14.96 0.30
CA HIS A 87 2.74 14.17 1.18
C HIS A 87 3.20 14.17 2.65
N THR A 88 4.50 14.34 2.92
CA THR A 88 5.07 14.54 4.26
C THR A 88 4.58 15.84 4.94
N ALA A 89 4.27 16.89 4.17
CA ALA A 89 3.71 18.14 4.71
C ALA A 89 2.32 17.94 5.32
N LEU A 90 1.51 16.99 4.80
CA LEU A 90 0.17 16.69 5.31
C LEU A 90 0.17 16.15 6.74
N ARG A 91 1.30 15.56 7.18
CA ARG A 91 1.49 14.99 8.51
C ARG A 91 2.49 15.75 9.38
N ASN A 92 3.08 16.83 8.87
CA ASN A 92 4.02 17.69 9.59
C ASN A 92 3.30 18.91 10.20
N LEU A 93 2.21 18.71 10.95
CA LEU A 93 1.32 19.81 11.36
C LEU A 93 2.01 20.90 12.20
N ASP A 94 3.11 20.59 12.88
CA ASP A 94 3.88 21.55 13.71
C ASP A 94 5.04 22.23 12.95
N GLY A 95 5.30 21.83 11.71
CA GLY A 95 6.43 22.32 10.93
C GLY A 95 6.11 23.51 10.01
N SER A 96 7.11 23.84 9.20
CA SER A 96 7.06 24.79 8.09
C SER A 96 7.67 24.13 6.85
N VAL A 97 7.04 24.32 5.70
CA VAL A 97 7.48 23.77 4.41
C VAL A 97 7.29 24.84 3.35
N LEU A 98 8.38 25.27 2.74
CA LEU A 98 8.34 26.30 1.71
C LEU A 98 8.19 25.67 0.33
N LEU A 99 7.23 26.16 -0.44
CA LEU A 99 7.07 25.88 -1.87
C LEU A 99 7.06 27.23 -2.60
N ASP A 100 8.00 27.41 -3.53
CA ASP A 100 8.20 28.68 -4.26
C ASP A 100 8.26 29.93 -3.33
N GLY A 101 8.90 29.76 -2.17
CA GLY A 101 9.07 30.80 -1.16
C GLY A 101 7.85 31.05 -0.25
N GLN A 102 6.76 30.29 -0.41
CA GLN A 102 5.55 30.40 0.42
C GLN A 102 5.42 29.19 1.35
N ASP A 103 5.14 29.43 2.64
CA ASP A 103 4.85 28.34 3.57
C ASP A 103 3.45 27.76 3.31
N VAL A 104 3.38 26.47 2.96
CA VAL A 104 2.11 25.78 2.66
C VAL A 104 1.38 25.32 3.91
N MET A 105 2.08 25.23 5.05
CA MET A 105 1.55 24.64 6.27
C MET A 105 0.35 25.38 6.90
N PRO A 106 0.24 26.73 6.86
CA PRO A 106 -0.95 27.42 7.37
C PRO A 106 -2.24 26.95 6.71
N GLU A 107 -2.23 26.68 5.40
CA GLU A 107 -3.42 26.22 4.69
C GLU A 107 -3.77 24.78 5.02
N LEU A 108 -2.76 23.91 5.09
CA LEU A 108 -2.95 22.52 5.51
C LEU A 108 -3.54 22.44 6.92
N ARG A 109 -3.03 23.24 7.87
CA ARG A 109 -3.58 23.34 9.23
C ARG A 109 -5.02 23.88 9.26
N ARG A 110 -5.36 24.81 8.36
CA ARG A 110 -6.75 25.32 8.25
C ARG A 110 -7.68 24.23 7.73
N THR A 111 -7.29 23.51 6.68
CA THR A 111 -8.06 22.39 6.14
C THR A 111 -8.21 21.26 7.15
N HIS A 112 -7.11 20.89 7.83
CA HIS A 112 -7.11 19.89 8.89
C HIS A 112 -8.10 20.23 10.02
N ARG A 113 -8.10 21.47 10.51
CA ARG A 113 -9.07 21.94 11.52
C ARG A 113 -10.51 21.85 11.05
N ARG A 114 -10.79 22.28 9.81
CA ARG A 114 -12.14 22.15 9.23
C ARG A 114 -12.58 20.69 9.15
N MET A 115 -11.67 19.77 8.82
CA MET A 115 -11.96 18.34 8.81
C MET A 115 -12.26 17.83 10.24
N CYS A 116 -11.48 18.25 11.23
CA CYS A 116 -11.71 17.90 12.64
C CYS A 116 -13.09 18.38 13.12
N ASP A 117 -13.43 19.63 12.84
CA ASP A 117 -14.72 20.22 13.20
C ASP A 117 -15.88 19.46 12.55
N PHE A 118 -15.76 19.15 11.25
CA PHE A 118 -16.78 18.41 10.53
C PHE A 118 -16.93 16.96 11.00
N ALA A 119 -15.80 16.25 11.21
CA ALA A 119 -15.80 14.89 11.73
C ALA A 119 -16.40 14.84 13.15
N THR A 120 -16.06 15.80 14.01
CA THR A 120 -16.64 15.91 15.36
C THR A 120 -18.14 16.18 15.29
N ALA A 121 -18.58 17.11 14.44
CA ALA A 121 -20.00 17.41 14.26
C ALA A 121 -20.80 16.18 13.79
N ILE A 122 -20.26 15.38 12.87
CA ILE A 122 -20.89 14.11 12.45
C ILE A 122 -20.97 13.13 13.61
N ARG A 123 -19.86 12.90 14.31
CA ARG A 123 -19.75 11.89 15.38
C ARG A 123 -20.67 12.22 16.56
N ASP A 124 -20.76 13.49 16.94
CA ASP A 124 -21.58 13.94 18.07
C ASP A 124 -23.04 14.23 17.68
N GLY A 125 -23.38 14.14 16.39
CA GLY A 125 -24.73 14.40 15.87
C GLY A 125 -25.08 15.88 15.71
N GLY A 126 -24.12 16.78 15.84
CA GLY A 126 -24.27 18.21 15.51
C GLY A 126 -24.45 18.46 14.00
N PHE A 127 -23.91 17.57 13.16
CA PHE A 127 -24.29 17.43 11.76
C PHE A 127 -25.28 16.26 11.63
N ALA A 128 -26.47 16.56 11.15
CA ALA A 128 -27.55 15.60 10.98
C ALA A 128 -28.00 15.55 9.52
N GLY A 129 -28.34 14.36 9.04
CA GLY A 129 -29.12 14.18 7.83
C GLY A 129 -30.60 14.50 8.10
N GLN A 130 -31.44 14.37 7.07
CA GLN A 130 -32.88 14.60 7.19
C GLN A 130 -33.53 13.71 8.27
N GLY A 131 -33.01 12.51 8.50
CA GLY A 131 -33.47 11.54 9.49
C GLY A 131 -32.82 11.68 10.87
N GLY A 132 -31.94 12.66 11.09
CA GLY A 132 -31.22 12.86 12.34
C GLY A 132 -29.74 12.49 12.25
N ARG A 133 -29.18 11.94 13.34
CA ARG A 133 -27.74 11.65 13.45
C ARG A 133 -27.29 10.71 12.33
N ILE A 134 -26.14 11.02 11.72
CA ILE A 134 -25.53 10.18 10.68
C ILE A 134 -25.09 8.84 11.28
N THR A 135 -25.56 7.74 10.69
CA THR A 135 -25.22 6.37 11.10
C THR A 135 -24.24 5.69 10.14
N ASP A 136 -24.22 6.16 8.90
CA ASP A 136 -23.44 5.58 7.81
C ASP A 136 -22.78 6.68 6.97
N VAL A 137 -21.53 6.46 6.58
CA VAL A 137 -20.78 7.30 5.66
C VAL A 137 -20.34 6.44 4.48
N ILE A 138 -20.61 6.89 3.26
CA ILE A 138 -20.15 6.24 2.04
C ILE A 138 -19.05 7.09 1.41
N ASN A 139 -17.83 6.57 1.36
CA ASN A 139 -16.73 7.16 0.61
C ASN A 139 -16.75 6.63 -0.82
N ILE A 140 -16.98 7.53 -1.78
CA ILE A 140 -16.97 7.21 -3.21
C ILE A 140 -15.71 7.77 -3.83
N GLY A 141 -14.80 6.90 -4.27
CA GLY A 141 -13.50 7.26 -4.83
C GLY A 141 -12.83 6.04 -5.47
N ILE A 142 -11.82 6.23 -6.33
CA ILE A 142 -11.10 5.11 -6.96
C ILE A 142 -9.58 5.27 -6.79
N GLY A 143 -8.86 4.15 -6.74
CA GLY A 143 -7.41 4.12 -6.57
C GLY A 143 -7.00 4.77 -5.25
N GLY A 144 -6.25 5.87 -5.32
CA GLY A 144 -5.74 6.55 -4.13
C GLY A 144 -6.82 7.15 -3.23
N SER A 145 -7.98 7.49 -3.80
CA SER A 145 -9.15 7.99 -3.08
C SER A 145 -9.96 6.90 -2.36
N ASP A 146 -9.55 5.64 -2.47
CA ASP A 146 -10.22 4.45 -1.92
C ASP A 146 -9.27 3.59 -1.08
N LEU A 147 -8.20 3.08 -1.69
CA LEU A 147 -7.38 2.01 -1.12
C LEU A 147 -6.77 2.38 0.23
N GLY A 148 -6.28 3.61 0.37
CA GLY A 148 -5.72 4.11 1.63
C GLY A 148 -6.76 4.19 2.75
N PRO A 149 -7.82 5.01 2.59
CA PRO A 149 -8.90 5.10 3.57
C PRO A 149 -9.56 3.76 3.92
N ALA A 150 -9.82 2.90 2.93
CA ALA A 150 -10.41 1.58 3.13
C ALA A 150 -9.50 0.64 3.93
N MET A 151 -8.20 0.64 3.61
CA MET A 151 -7.20 -0.14 4.35
C MET A 151 -7.08 0.36 5.79
N ALA A 152 -6.94 1.66 6.01
CA ALA A 152 -6.72 2.23 7.33
C ALA A 152 -7.93 2.07 8.25
N THR A 153 -9.14 2.24 7.71
CA THR A 153 -10.39 2.07 8.49
C THR A 153 -10.54 0.62 8.95
N ARG A 154 -10.21 -0.36 8.09
CA ARG A 154 -10.20 -1.78 8.48
C ARG A 154 -9.12 -2.06 9.53
N ALA A 155 -7.89 -1.58 9.28
CA ALA A 155 -6.73 -1.77 10.16
C ALA A 155 -7.00 -1.25 11.57
N LEU A 156 -7.65 -0.09 11.67
CA LEU A 156 -7.96 0.59 12.93
C LEU A 156 -9.38 0.31 13.45
N SER A 157 -10.01 -0.79 13.05
CA SER A 157 -11.31 -1.22 13.57
C SER A 157 -11.42 -1.26 15.12
N PRO A 158 -10.38 -1.56 15.93
CA PRO A 158 -10.46 -1.44 17.39
C PRO A 158 -10.66 -0.01 17.90
N TRP A 159 -10.36 0.99 17.06
CA TRP A 159 -10.48 2.42 17.34
C TRP A 159 -11.67 3.05 16.59
N HIS A 160 -12.47 2.25 15.89
CA HIS A 160 -13.64 2.72 15.13
C HIS A 160 -14.86 2.79 16.05
N ASP A 161 -15.14 4.00 16.53
CA ASP A 161 -16.26 4.33 17.41
C ASP A 161 -17.25 5.36 16.80
N GLY A 162 -16.96 5.84 15.59
CA GLY A 162 -17.83 6.71 14.80
C GLY A 162 -18.91 5.97 14.00
N PRO A 163 -19.62 6.66 13.10
CA PRO A 163 -20.55 6.04 12.16
C PRO A 163 -19.87 4.94 11.33
N ARG A 164 -20.65 3.97 10.83
CA ARG A 164 -20.12 2.95 9.91
C ARG A 164 -19.62 3.62 8.64
N VAL A 165 -18.48 3.17 8.12
CA VAL A 165 -17.91 3.71 6.89
C VAL A 165 -17.87 2.62 5.83
N HIS A 166 -18.39 2.95 4.66
CA HIS A 166 -18.48 2.10 3.48
C HIS A 166 -17.63 2.70 2.35
N PHE A 167 -17.10 1.85 1.48
CA PHE A 167 -16.21 2.27 0.39
C PHE A 167 -16.76 1.76 -0.93
N VAL A 168 -16.98 2.67 -1.88
CA VAL A 168 -17.45 2.34 -3.23
C VAL A 168 -16.45 2.91 -4.22
N SER A 169 -15.93 2.06 -5.10
CA SER A 169 -14.87 2.43 -6.02
C SER A 169 -15.10 1.96 -7.45
N ASN A 170 -15.59 0.75 -7.64
CA ASN A 170 -15.74 0.15 -8.94
C ASN A 170 -16.91 0.79 -9.70
N VAL A 171 -16.79 0.92 -11.02
CA VAL A 171 -17.90 1.37 -11.89
C VAL A 171 -18.90 0.24 -12.18
N ASP A 172 -18.53 -1.01 -11.86
CA ASP A 172 -19.48 -2.11 -11.79
C ASP A 172 -20.60 -1.76 -10.79
N GLY A 173 -21.84 -1.75 -11.28
CA GLY A 173 -23.02 -1.38 -10.50
C GLY A 173 -23.26 -2.25 -9.28
N ALA A 174 -22.68 -3.46 -9.22
CA ALA A 174 -22.74 -4.32 -8.05
C ALA A 174 -22.16 -3.65 -6.80
N ASP A 175 -21.05 -2.92 -6.92
CA ASP A 175 -20.34 -2.30 -5.78
C ASP A 175 -21.24 -1.28 -5.06
N ILE A 176 -21.81 -0.33 -5.81
CA ILE A 176 -22.74 0.65 -5.25
C ILE A 176 -24.08 0.01 -4.87
N ALA A 177 -24.62 -0.93 -5.65
CA ALA A 177 -25.93 -1.52 -5.38
C ALA A 177 -25.94 -2.34 -4.07
N ASP A 178 -24.90 -3.16 -3.85
CA ASP A 178 -24.78 -3.96 -2.64
C ASP A 178 -24.45 -3.07 -1.42
N THR A 179 -23.65 -2.03 -1.60
CA THR A 179 -23.36 -1.06 -0.52
C THR A 179 -24.61 -0.32 -0.07
N LEU A 180 -25.43 0.18 -1.01
CA LEU A 180 -26.66 0.91 -0.68
C LEU A 180 -27.75 0.03 -0.06
N LYS A 181 -27.64 -1.30 -0.22
CA LYS A 181 -28.63 -2.24 0.28
C LYS A 181 -28.67 -2.26 1.81
N GLY A 182 -29.79 -1.81 2.36
CA GLY A 182 -30.01 -1.79 3.82
C GLY A 182 -29.54 -0.52 4.52
N LEU A 183 -28.97 0.44 3.79
CA LEU A 183 -28.69 1.77 4.33
C LEU A 183 -29.97 2.63 4.33
N ASP A 184 -30.06 3.55 5.28
CA ASP A 184 -31.11 4.56 5.32
C ASP A 184 -30.60 5.86 4.69
N PRO A 185 -31.17 6.32 3.56
CA PRO A 185 -30.74 7.56 2.92
C PRO A 185 -30.90 8.78 3.82
N ALA A 186 -31.83 8.77 4.78
CA ALA A 186 -32.07 9.90 5.68
C ALA A 186 -30.97 10.08 6.75
N THR A 187 -30.19 9.02 7.05
CA THR A 187 -29.10 9.04 8.05
C THR A 187 -27.73 8.70 7.44
N THR A 188 -27.60 8.78 6.11
CA THR A 188 -26.35 8.50 5.38
C THR A 188 -25.67 9.78 4.89
N LEU A 189 -24.36 9.91 5.10
CA LEU A 189 -23.51 10.95 4.48
C LEU A 189 -22.75 10.35 3.30
N VAL A 190 -22.68 11.06 2.17
CA VAL A 190 -21.83 10.66 1.03
C VAL A 190 -20.63 11.59 0.92
N ILE A 191 -19.44 11.02 0.82
CA ILE A 191 -18.18 11.72 0.56
C ILE A 191 -17.74 11.40 -0.86
N VAL A 192 -17.67 12.42 -1.72
CA VAL A 192 -17.20 12.27 -3.12
C VAL A 192 -15.72 12.65 -3.21
N ALA A 193 -14.86 11.67 -3.43
CA ALA A 193 -13.41 11.80 -3.37
C ALA A 193 -12.76 11.80 -4.78
N SER A 194 -12.73 12.97 -5.42
CA SER A 194 -12.12 13.15 -6.75
C SER A 194 -11.54 14.55 -6.89
N LYS A 195 -10.21 14.63 -7.08
CA LYS A 195 -9.47 15.90 -7.23
C LYS A 195 -10.06 16.81 -8.31
N THR A 196 -10.37 16.24 -9.48
CA THR A 196 -10.91 16.98 -10.64
C THR A 196 -12.43 17.05 -10.65
N PHE A 197 -13.09 16.23 -9.83
CA PHE A 197 -14.54 16.05 -9.81
C PHE A 197 -15.13 15.62 -11.18
N THR A 198 -14.35 14.87 -11.96
CA THR A 198 -14.72 14.36 -13.30
C THR A 198 -14.35 12.92 -13.56
N THR A 199 -13.76 12.23 -12.58
CA THR A 199 -13.44 10.80 -12.70
C THR A 199 -14.71 10.03 -12.99
N ILE A 200 -14.78 9.36 -14.15
CA ILE A 200 -16.02 8.79 -14.70
C ILE A 200 -16.65 7.81 -13.71
N GLU A 201 -15.85 6.90 -13.17
CA GLU A 201 -16.25 5.88 -12.21
C GLU A 201 -16.84 6.54 -10.95
N THR A 202 -16.09 7.46 -10.33
CA THR A 202 -16.50 8.18 -9.12
C THR A 202 -17.76 9.00 -9.33
N MET A 203 -17.87 9.76 -10.42
CA MET A 203 -19.02 10.62 -10.67
C MET A 203 -20.28 9.82 -11.06
N THR A 204 -20.11 8.68 -11.73
CA THR A 204 -21.22 7.74 -12.01
C THR A 204 -21.80 7.18 -10.71
N ASN A 205 -20.93 6.74 -9.80
CA ASN A 205 -21.35 6.26 -8.49
C ASN A 205 -21.95 7.36 -7.61
N ALA A 206 -21.35 8.55 -7.60
CA ALA A 206 -21.88 9.70 -6.87
C ALA A 206 -23.30 10.07 -7.37
N LYS A 207 -23.52 10.05 -8.69
CA LYS A 207 -24.85 10.31 -9.26
C LYS A 207 -25.86 9.23 -8.87
N THR A 208 -25.44 7.97 -8.87
CA THR A 208 -26.26 6.84 -8.43
C THR A 208 -26.67 6.97 -6.96
N ALA A 209 -25.73 7.34 -6.09
CA ALA A 209 -26.02 7.60 -4.68
C ALA A 209 -26.97 8.79 -4.50
N LEU A 210 -26.75 9.89 -5.25
CA LEU A 210 -27.65 11.06 -5.22
C LEU A 210 -29.09 10.68 -5.60
N ASP A 211 -29.26 9.89 -6.67
CA ASP A 211 -30.56 9.45 -7.16
C ASP A 211 -31.25 8.46 -6.20
N TRP A 212 -30.47 7.62 -5.53
CA TRP A 212 -30.97 6.75 -4.47
C TRP A 212 -31.47 7.58 -3.28
N MET A 213 -30.69 8.57 -2.83
CA MET A 213 -31.08 9.45 -1.71
C MET A 213 -32.30 10.31 -2.05
N ALA A 214 -32.40 10.82 -3.28
CA ALA A 214 -33.52 11.63 -3.75
C ALA A 214 -34.90 10.95 -3.65
N ARG A 215 -34.94 9.63 -3.47
CA ARG A 215 -36.19 8.87 -3.26
C ARG A 215 -36.82 9.14 -1.89
N ALA A 216 -36.05 9.60 -0.91
CA ALA A 216 -36.50 9.80 0.47
C ALA A 216 -36.00 11.11 1.12
N VAL A 217 -34.91 11.70 0.60
CA VAL A 217 -34.30 12.94 1.10
C VAL A 217 -34.68 14.10 0.18
N ALA A 218 -35.27 15.15 0.73
CA ALA A 218 -35.77 16.31 -0.03
C ALA A 218 -34.65 17.15 -0.65
N GLN A 219 -33.50 17.25 0.04
CA GLN A 219 -32.30 17.94 -0.46
C GLN A 219 -31.07 17.03 -0.31
N PRO A 220 -30.89 16.01 -1.19
CA PRO A 220 -29.81 15.04 -1.05
C PRO A 220 -28.42 15.66 -0.93
N SER A 221 -28.12 16.70 -1.70
CA SER A 221 -26.81 17.37 -1.70
C SER A 221 -26.42 17.99 -0.34
N ALA A 222 -27.39 18.24 0.56
CA ALA A 222 -27.10 18.68 1.93
C ALA A 222 -26.34 17.60 2.73
N GLN A 223 -26.53 16.33 2.37
CA GLN A 223 -25.84 15.16 2.95
C GLN A 223 -24.65 14.70 2.08
N PHE A 224 -24.03 15.61 1.34
CA PHE A 224 -22.80 15.36 0.59
C PHE A 224 -21.65 16.25 1.10
N ALA A 225 -20.44 15.68 1.05
CA ALA A 225 -19.16 16.37 1.18
C ALA A 225 -18.26 16.01 -0.01
N ALA A 226 -17.30 16.88 -0.33
CA ALA A 226 -16.38 16.66 -1.45
C ALA A 226 -14.92 16.80 -1.03
N LEU A 227 -14.08 15.87 -1.50
CA LEU A 227 -12.63 15.92 -1.35
C LEU A 227 -12.06 16.24 -2.74
N SER A 228 -11.96 17.54 -3.02
CA SER A 228 -11.75 18.05 -4.38
C SER A 228 -11.24 19.49 -4.38
N SER A 229 -10.44 19.82 -5.40
CA SER A 229 -9.97 21.18 -5.65
C SER A 229 -10.76 21.87 -6.77
N ALA A 230 -11.73 21.16 -7.38
CA ALA A 230 -12.62 21.70 -8.43
C ALA A 230 -13.86 22.38 -7.82
N THR A 231 -13.65 23.45 -7.05
CA THR A 231 -14.70 24.14 -6.27
C THR A 231 -15.92 24.57 -7.09
N GLY A 232 -15.71 25.01 -8.34
CA GLY A 232 -16.81 25.35 -9.26
C GLY A 232 -17.73 24.15 -9.55
N ARG A 233 -17.14 22.98 -9.85
CA ARG A 233 -17.91 21.75 -10.14
C ARG A 233 -18.62 21.21 -8.91
N THR A 234 -18.01 21.31 -7.73
CA THR A 234 -18.67 20.92 -6.48
C THR A 234 -19.84 21.85 -6.16
N ALA A 235 -19.73 23.14 -6.48
CA ALA A 235 -20.82 24.11 -6.30
C ALA A 235 -21.97 23.88 -7.30
N GLU A 236 -21.66 23.56 -8.56
CA GLU A 236 -22.66 23.14 -9.56
C GLU A 236 -23.44 21.89 -9.12
N TRP A 237 -22.79 21.00 -8.36
CA TRP A 237 -23.40 19.84 -7.73
C TRP A 237 -24.23 20.16 -6.47
N GLY A 238 -24.24 21.41 -6.01
CA GLY A 238 -24.98 21.85 -4.82
C GLY A 238 -24.33 21.43 -3.50
N ILE A 239 -23.03 21.10 -3.49
CA ILE A 239 -22.28 20.83 -2.26
C ILE A 239 -21.81 22.16 -1.66
N ASP A 240 -22.19 22.41 -0.41
CA ASP A 240 -21.79 23.59 0.35
C ASP A 240 -20.27 23.67 0.48
N ALA A 241 -19.71 24.85 0.20
CA ALA A 241 -18.27 25.11 0.27
C ALA A 241 -17.65 24.77 1.63
N ALA A 242 -18.41 24.87 2.72
CA ALA A 242 -17.95 24.48 4.06
C ALA A 242 -17.61 22.98 4.15
N ARG A 243 -18.21 22.14 3.31
CA ARG A 243 -18.00 20.68 3.20
C ARG A 243 -17.16 20.27 1.99
N VAL A 244 -16.50 21.23 1.35
CA VAL A 244 -15.51 20.98 0.29
C VAL A 244 -14.10 21.13 0.88
N PHE A 245 -13.32 20.05 0.81
CA PHE A 245 -11.96 19.94 1.33
C PHE A 245 -10.99 19.73 0.17
N GLY A 246 -10.34 20.81 -0.25
CA GLY A 246 -9.36 20.79 -1.35
C GLY A 246 -7.97 20.35 -0.91
N PHE A 247 -7.18 19.90 -1.87
CA PHE A 247 -5.79 19.52 -1.67
C PHE A 247 -4.93 19.89 -2.89
N GLU A 248 -3.66 20.13 -2.63
CA GLU A 248 -2.73 20.66 -3.62
C GLU A 248 -2.29 19.62 -4.65
N ASP A 249 -1.67 20.09 -5.72
CA ASP A 249 -1.30 19.23 -6.84
C ASP A 249 -0.10 18.30 -6.57
N TRP A 250 0.75 18.69 -5.62
CA TRP A 250 1.86 17.90 -5.08
C TRP A 250 1.44 16.74 -4.16
N VAL A 251 0.14 16.60 -3.89
CA VAL A 251 -0.43 15.42 -3.23
C VAL A 251 -0.76 14.36 -4.27
N GLY A 252 0.14 13.39 -4.44
CA GLY A 252 -0.09 12.22 -5.29
C GLY A 252 -1.23 11.34 -4.74
N GLY A 253 -2.07 10.79 -5.63
CA GLY A 253 -3.26 10.03 -5.22
C GLY A 253 -2.93 8.86 -4.28
N ARG A 254 -1.92 8.05 -4.62
CA ARG A 254 -1.46 6.92 -3.80
C ARG A 254 -0.74 7.31 -2.48
N TYR A 255 -0.55 8.61 -2.26
CA TYR A 255 0.06 9.23 -1.07
C TYR A 255 -0.90 10.21 -0.35
N SER A 256 -2.21 10.11 -0.59
CA SER A 256 -3.15 11.19 -0.23
C SER A 256 -3.90 11.01 1.10
N MET A 257 -3.91 9.81 1.68
CA MET A 257 -4.75 9.49 2.86
C MET A 257 -4.44 10.32 4.10
N TRP A 258 -3.29 10.99 4.15
CA TRP A 258 -2.84 11.85 5.25
C TRP A 258 -3.63 13.15 5.37
N GLY A 259 -4.25 13.60 4.27
CA GLY A 259 -4.96 14.88 4.19
C GLY A 259 -6.47 14.69 3.98
N PRO A 260 -7.11 15.54 3.17
CA PRO A 260 -8.55 15.46 2.88
C PRO A 260 -9.07 14.08 2.52
N ILE A 261 -8.33 13.30 1.72
CA ILE A 261 -8.71 11.93 1.35
C ILE A 261 -8.91 11.01 2.58
N GLY A 262 -8.24 11.30 3.70
CA GLY A 262 -8.43 10.61 4.98
C GLY A 262 -9.67 11.03 5.78
N LEU A 263 -10.56 11.89 5.27
CA LEU A 263 -11.72 12.37 6.04
C LEU A 263 -12.62 11.21 6.54
N SER A 264 -12.84 10.19 5.70
CA SER A 264 -13.63 9.02 6.07
C SER A 264 -12.99 8.23 7.23
N LEU A 265 -11.66 8.12 7.25
CA LEU A 265 -10.91 7.56 8.37
C LEU A 265 -11.07 8.42 9.62
N MET A 266 -10.89 9.75 9.51
CA MET A 266 -11.04 10.68 10.64
C MET A 266 -12.44 10.62 11.27
N ILE A 267 -13.49 10.45 10.46
CA ILE A 267 -14.86 10.25 10.95
C ILE A 267 -14.97 8.91 11.70
N ALA A 268 -14.38 7.83 11.17
CA ALA A 268 -14.44 6.50 11.77
C ALA A 268 -13.77 6.44 13.16
N ILE A 269 -12.55 6.97 13.28
CA ILE A 269 -11.71 6.80 14.49
C ILE A 269 -11.62 8.04 15.38
N GLY A 270 -12.15 9.17 14.91
CA GLY A 270 -12.12 10.46 15.58
C GLY A 270 -10.84 11.27 15.28
N PRO A 271 -10.91 12.61 15.41
CA PRO A 271 -9.77 13.49 15.13
C PRO A 271 -8.51 13.16 15.93
N GLN A 272 -8.65 12.81 17.21
CA GLN A 272 -7.49 12.54 18.08
C GLN A 272 -6.70 11.30 17.61
N ASN A 273 -7.40 10.24 17.17
CA ASN A 273 -6.73 9.06 16.64
C ASN A 273 -6.19 9.29 15.22
N PHE A 274 -6.84 10.14 14.43
CA PHE A 274 -6.29 10.59 13.15
C PHE A 274 -4.98 11.37 13.35
N ASP A 275 -4.92 12.28 14.33
CA ASP A 275 -3.71 13.01 14.70
C ASP A 275 -2.58 12.07 15.15
N ARG A 276 -2.92 11.02 15.92
CA ARG A 276 -1.94 9.96 16.29
C ARG A 276 -1.43 9.23 15.05
N PHE A 277 -2.29 8.95 14.07
CA PHE A 277 -1.88 8.36 12.79
C PHE A 277 -0.94 9.28 12.00
N LEU A 278 -1.23 10.57 11.91
CA LEU A 278 -0.33 11.55 11.30
C LEU A 278 1.01 11.62 12.05
N ALA A 279 0.97 11.66 13.39
CA ALA A 279 2.16 11.73 14.23
C ALA A 279 3.08 10.52 14.04
N GLY A 280 2.52 9.32 13.84
CA GLY A 280 3.27 8.11 13.52
C GLY A 280 3.99 8.20 12.17
N GLY A 281 3.29 8.69 11.14
CA GLY A 281 3.92 8.95 9.85
C GLY A 281 5.01 10.02 9.94
N ALA A 282 4.78 11.09 10.70
CA ALA A 282 5.76 12.15 10.94
C ALA A 282 6.98 11.66 11.75
N ALA A 283 6.80 10.69 12.65
CA ALA A 283 7.92 10.05 13.35
C ALA A 283 8.81 9.27 12.37
N MET A 284 8.21 8.52 11.46
CA MET A 284 8.96 7.82 10.41
C MET A 284 9.59 8.78 9.40
N ASP A 285 8.96 9.93 9.10
CA ASP A 285 9.57 11.00 8.30
C ASP A 285 10.84 11.54 8.95
N ARG A 286 10.80 11.84 10.25
CA ARG A 286 11.99 12.30 10.99
C ARG A 286 13.08 11.24 10.97
N HIS A 287 12.74 9.98 11.22
CA HIS A 287 13.69 8.86 11.14
C HIS A 287 14.32 8.78 9.74
N PHE A 288 13.50 8.74 8.69
CA PHE A 288 13.96 8.66 7.31
C PHE A 288 14.89 9.83 6.96
N ARG A 289 14.57 11.04 7.43
CA ARG A 289 15.33 12.26 7.15
C ARG A 289 16.66 12.34 7.90
N GLN A 290 16.72 11.82 9.14
CA GLN A 290 17.85 12.10 10.04
C GLN A 290 18.79 10.90 10.23
N ALA A 291 18.29 9.66 10.17
CA ALA A 291 19.10 8.48 10.46
C ALA A 291 20.17 8.23 9.39
N PRO A 292 21.39 7.80 9.77
CA PRO A 292 22.40 7.29 8.84
C PRO A 292 21.83 6.15 7.98
N LEU A 293 22.25 6.04 6.71
CA LEU A 293 21.68 5.05 5.77
C LEU A 293 21.71 3.61 6.30
N ALA A 294 22.77 3.22 7.02
CA ALA A 294 22.92 1.88 7.60
C ALA A 294 21.95 1.58 8.76
N GLU A 295 21.38 2.60 9.39
CA GLU A 295 20.44 2.51 10.52
C GLU A 295 19.02 2.95 10.12
N ASN A 296 18.82 3.28 8.84
CA ASN A 296 17.60 3.89 8.36
C ASN A 296 16.62 2.82 7.84
N LEU A 297 15.49 2.65 8.54
CA LEU A 297 14.54 1.56 8.31
C LEU A 297 14.01 1.52 6.86
N PRO A 298 13.47 2.62 6.29
CA PRO A 298 13.07 2.64 4.89
C PRO A 298 14.19 2.32 3.90
N VAL A 299 15.40 2.81 4.16
CA VAL A 299 16.54 2.58 3.27
C VAL A 299 16.94 1.11 3.31
N ILE A 300 17.10 0.52 4.50
CA ILE A 300 17.43 -0.91 4.64
C ILE A 300 16.37 -1.78 3.97
N LEU A 301 15.08 -1.48 4.16
CA LEU A 301 14.00 -2.21 3.51
C LEU A 301 14.06 -2.08 1.98
N ALA A 302 14.40 -0.90 1.45
CA ALA A 302 14.62 -0.68 0.02
C ALA A 302 15.82 -1.45 -0.50
N LEU A 303 16.94 -1.48 0.23
CA LEU A 303 18.13 -2.25 -0.14
C LEU A 303 17.86 -3.75 -0.20
N VAL A 304 17.07 -4.28 0.72
CA VAL A 304 16.60 -5.68 0.68
C VAL A 304 15.76 -5.92 -0.57
N GLY A 305 14.85 -5.00 -0.91
CA GLY A 305 14.06 -5.03 -2.15
C GLY A 305 14.94 -5.08 -3.40
N ILE A 306 15.89 -4.15 -3.49
CA ILE A 306 16.85 -4.06 -4.61
C ILE A 306 17.70 -5.32 -4.74
N TRP A 307 18.21 -5.84 -3.62
CA TRP A 307 18.96 -7.08 -3.60
C TRP A 307 18.16 -8.25 -4.15
N HIS A 308 16.89 -8.38 -3.74
CA HIS A 308 16.06 -9.48 -4.19
C HIS A 308 15.65 -9.36 -5.66
N HIS A 309 15.19 -8.19 -6.10
CA HIS A 309 14.63 -8.04 -7.44
C HIS A 309 15.70 -7.78 -8.49
N GLN A 310 16.50 -6.73 -8.33
CA GLN A 310 17.51 -6.34 -9.32
C GLN A 310 18.75 -7.21 -9.29
N VAL A 311 19.19 -7.68 -8.11
CA VAL A 311 20.42 -8.47 -7.98
C VAL A 311 20.14 -9.97 -8.10
N CYS A 312 19.19 -10.51 -7.33
CA CYS A 312 18.88 -11.94 -7.38
C CYS A 312 17.89 -12.34 -8.49
N GLY A 313 17.22 -11.38 -9.14
CA GLY A 313 16.26 -11.65 -10.22
C GLY A 313 14.91 -12.21 -9.75
N TYR A 314 14.56 -12.06 -8.47
CA TYR A 314 13.28 -12.56 -7.95
C TYR A 314 12.13 -11.63 -8.38
N ALA A 315 11.25 -12.13 -9.25
CA ALA A 315 10.30 -11.28 -9.98
C ALA A 315 9.19 -10.63 -9.12
N THR A 316 8.88 -11.20 -7.95
CA THR A 316 7.76 -10.77 -7.11
C THR A 316 8.17 -10.74 -5.64
N ARG A 317 7.46 -9.99 -4.82
CA ARG A 317 7.57 -10.04 -3.35
C ARG A 317 6.20 -10.19 -2.71
N ALA A 318 6.15 -10.95 -1.61
CA ALA A 318 4.92 -11.17 -0.85
C ALA A 318 4.92 -10.37 0.46
N VAL A 319 3.88 -9.58 0.72
CA VAL A 319 3.66 -8.89 2.01
C VAL A 319 2.62 -9.66 2.81
N LEU A 320 3.02 -10.17 3.96
CA LEU A 320 2.29 -11.20 4.70
C LEU A 320 2.06 -10.74 6.14
N PRO A 321 1.09 -9.82 6.38
CA PRO A 321 0.80 -9.36 7.73
C PRO A 321 0.13 -10.46 8.55
N TYR A 322 0.71 -10.82 9.68
CA TYR A 322 0.09 -11.69 10.68
C TYR A 322 -0.81 -10.86 11.58
N ASP A 323 -1.77 -10.21 10.93
CA ASP A 323 -2.85 -9.41 11.49
C ASP A 323 -4.01 -9.36 10.47
N ASN A 324 -5.18 -9.86 10.86
CA ASN A 324 -6.34 -9.93 9.96
C ASN A 324 -6.89 -8.55 9.53
N ARG A 325 -6.65 -7.51 10.35
CA ARG A 325 -7.12 -6.14 10.09
C ARG A 325 -6.25 -5.46 9.03
N LEU A 326 -4.99 -5.86 8.91
CA LEU A 326 -4.11 -5.49 7.80
C LEU A 326 -4.37 -6.26 6.50
N GLY A 327 -5.48 -6.98 6.37
CA GLY A 327 -5.80 -7.75 5.15
C GLY A 327 -5.90 -6.92 3.86
N ARG A 328 -6.06 -5.59 3.95
CA ARG A 328 -6.02 -4.68 2.78
C ARG A 328 -4.66 -4.00 2.56
N LEU A 329 -3.70 -4.20 3.46
CA LEU A 329 -2.36 -3.63 3.32
C LEU A 329 -1.65 -4.10 2.04
N PRO A 330 -1.64 -5.39 1.67
CA PRO A 330 -1.03 -5.82 0.40
C PRO A 330 -1.63 -5.12 -0.83
N ALA A 331 -2.95 -4.95 -0.87
CA ALA A 331 -3.64 -4.24 -1.95
C ALA A 331 -3.34 -2.74 -1.99
N TYR A 332 -3.20 -2.09 -0.82
CA TYR A 332 -2.73 -0.72 -0.74
C TYR A 332 -1.29 -0.58 -1.27
N LEU A 333 -0.39 -1.50 -0.88
CA LEU A 333 1.00 -1.50 -1.30
C LEU A 333 1.19 -1.83 -2.79
N GLN A 334 0.26 -2.60 -3.39
CA GLN A 334 0.22 -2.79 -4.84
C GLN A 334 0.15 -1.46 -5.57
N GLN A 335 -0.80 -0.59 -5.20
CA GLN A 335 -0.86 0.73 -5.82
C GLN A 335 0.37 1.57 -5.46
N LEU A 336 0.74 1.62 -4.18
CA LEU A 336 1.84 2.46 -3.71
C LEU A 336 3.14 2.16 -4.46
N GLU A 337 3.51 0.90 -4.65
CA GLU A 337 4.79 0.53 -5.25
C GLU A 337 4.69 0.32 -6.76
N MET A 338 3.69 -0.41 -7.24
CA MET A 338 3.64 -0.79 -8.66
C MET A 338 3.28 0.40 -9.55
N GLU A 339 2.42 1.31 -9.08
CA GLU A 339 2.12 2.56 -9.83
C GLU A 339 3.29 3.57 -9.72
N SER A 340 4.04 3.56 -8.62
CA SER A 340 5.21 4.43 -8.45
C SER A 340 6.41 3.97 -9.26
N ASN A 341 6.85 2.73 -9.04
CA ASN A 341 8.13 2.21 -9.51
C ASN A 341 7.99 1.23 -10.69
N GLY A 342 6.77 0.89 -11.13
CA GLY A 342 6.51 0.13 -12.37
C GLY A 342 6.78 0.95 -13.63
N LYS A 343 8.02 1.41 -13.79
CA LYS A 343 8.45 2.32 -14.86
C LYS A 343 9.45 1.64 -15.79
N ARG A 344 9.56 2.12 -17.02
CA ARG A 344 10.51 1.59 -18.01
C ARG A 344 11.52 2.63 -18.51
N VAL A 345 11.33 3.89 -18.16
CA VAL A 345 12.13 5.03 -18.63
C VAL A 345 12.78 5.69 -17.41
N ALA A 346 14.08 5.95 -17.50
CA ALA A 346 14.82 6.71 -16.50
C ALA A 346 14.53 8.22 -16.61
N MET A 347 14.92 8.99 -15.60
CA MET A 347 14.72 10.45 -15.58
C MET A 347 15.40 11.20 -16.73
N ASP A 348 16.46 10.63 -17.32
CA ASP A 348 17.15 11.21 -18.49
C ASP A 348 16.47 10.87 -19.83
N GLY A 349 15.37 10.12 -19.81
CA GLY A 349 14.62 9.70 -20.99
C GLY A 349 15.12 8.41 -21.65
N SER A 350 16.18 7.78 -21.13
CA SER A 350 16.66 6.49 -21.62
C SER A 350 15.80 5.31 -21.12
N ASP A 351 15.76 4.23 -21.91
CA ASP A 351 15.13 2.98 -21.46
C ASP A 351 15.97 2.34 -20.35
N LEU A 352 15.29 1.78 -19.34
CA LEU A 352 15.96 1.05 -18.27
C LEU A 352 16.61 -0.22 -18.81
N THR A 353 17.86 -0.46 -18.39
CA THR A 353 18.64 -1.65 -18.75
C THR A 353 18.44 -2.82 -17.79
N ARG A 354 17.54 -2.66 -16.82
CA ARG A 354 17.25 -3.63 -15.75
C ARG A 354 15.81 -3.47 -15.26
N PRO A 355 15.20 -4.50 -14.63
CA PRO A 355 13.85 -4.41 -14.08
C PRO A 355 13.70 -3.30 -13.04
N SER A 356 12.51 -2.68 -13.01
CA SER A 356 12.16 -1.60 -12.07
C SER A 356 11.42 -2.16 -10.84
N GLY A 357 10.22 -1.67 -10.51
CA GLY A 357 9.45 -2.19 -9.37
C GLY A 357 8.99 -3.64 -9.56
N PRO A 358 9.03 -4.49 -8.51
CA PRO A 358 8.54 -5.86 -8.57
C PRO A 358 7.00 -5.93 -8.52
N VAL A 359 6.44 -7.10 -8.82
CA VAL A 359 5.03 -7.38 -8.50
C VAL A 359 4.88 -7.57 -6.99
N VAL A 360 3.96 -6.82 -6.39
CA VAL A 360 3.61 -6.90 -4.96
C VAL A 360 2.31 -7.67 -4.79
N TRP A 361 2.27 -8.60 -3.85
CA TRP A 361 1.05 -9.36 -3.55
C TRP A 361 1.07 -9.91 -2.13
N GLY A 362 -0.04 -10.48 -1.67
CA GLY A 362 -0.10 -11.16 -0.37
C GLY A 362 -1.48 -11.16 0.26
N GLU A 363 -1.60 -11.90 1.36
CA GLU A 363 -2.80 -12.05 2.19
C GLU A 363 -2.35 -12.18 3.65
N PRO A 364 -3.21 -11.86 4.63
CA PRO A 364 -2.84 -11.96 6.02
C PRO A 364 -2.56 -13.41 6.43
N GLY A 365 -1.61 -13.58 7.34
CA GLY A 365 -1.40 -14.83 8.07
C GLY A 365 -2.55 -15.07 9.06
N THR A 366 -2.98 -16.31 9.29
CA THR A 366 -2.48 -17.57 8.69
C THR A 366 -3.19 -17.96 7.40
N ASN A 367 -4.15 -17.18 6.91
CA ASN A 367 -4.93 -17.51 5.71
C ASN A 367 -4.05 -17.78 4.49
N GLY A 368 -3.06 -16.92 4.24
CA GLY A 368 -2.09 -17.12 3.15
C GLY A 368 -1.30 -18.44 3.26
N GLN A 369 -1.02 -18.90 4.49
CA GLN A 369 -0.34 -20.19 4.74
C GLN A 369 -1.13 -21.36 4.15
N HIS A 370 -2.46 -21.28 4.25
CA HIS A 370 -3.38 -22.30 3.78
C HIS A 370 -3.87 -22.06 2.33
N ALA A 371 -3.25 -21.13 1.60
CA ALA A 371 -3.58 -20.83 0.22
C ALA A 371 -2.39 -21.06 -0.72
N PHE A 372 -1.31 -20.29 -0.56
CA PHE A 372 -0.23 -20.21 -1.56
C PHE A 372 1.17 -20.49 -0.99
N TYR A 373 1.33 -20.73 0.31
CA TYR A 373 2.64 -21.02 0.89
C TYR A 373 3.23 -22.34 0.38
N GLN A 374 2.40 -23.26 -0.14
CA GLN A 374 2.87 -24.43 -0.88
C GLN A 374 3.81 -24.03 -2.04
N LEU A 375 3.41 -23.04 -2.85
CA LEU A 375 4.24 -22.49 -3.92
C LEU A 375 5.45 -21.78 -3.36
N ILE A 376 5.27 -20.98 -2.30
CA ILE A 376 6.40 -20.27 -1.67
C ILE A 376 7.45 -21.26 -1.17
N HIS A 377 7.08 -22.39 -0.57
CA HIS A 377 8.02 -23.36 0.01
C HIS A 377 8.64 -24.33 -0.99
N GLN A 378 7.84 -24.87 -1.91
CA GLN A 378 8.24 -25.98 -2.79
C GLN A 378 8.11 -25.67 -4.29
N GLY A 379 7.64 -24.47 -4.65
CA GLY A 379 7.64 -24.00 -6.03
C GLY A 379 9.06 -23.75 -6.56
N THR A 380 9.20 -23.64 -7.87
CA THR A 380 10.50 -23.46 -8.54
C THR A 380 10.99 -22.01 -8.55
N ALA A 381 10.09 -21.04 -8.33
CA ALA A 381 10.44 -19.64 -8.16
C ALA A 381 10.72 -19.32 -6.69
N VAL A 382 11.64 -18.39 -6.45
CA VAL A 382 11.87 -17.80 -5.13
C VAL A 382 10.99 -16.56 -4.99
N VAL A 383 10.27 -16.48 -3.88
CA VAL A 383 9.43 -15.34 -3.52
C VAL A 383 9.92 -14.81 -2.17
N PRO A 384 10.64 -13.68 -2.15
CA PRO A 384 10.90 -12.95 -0.91
C PRO A 384 9.62 -12.65 -0.15
N CYS A 385 9.63 -12.97 1.14
CA CYS A 385 8.49 -12.77 2.03
C CYS A 385 8.77 -11.69 3.07
N GLU A 386 7.86 -10.72 3.20
CA GLU A 386 7.91 -9.68 4.21
C GLU A 386 6.81 -9.96 5.24
N PHE A 387 7.20 -10.47 6.39
CA PHE A 387 6.30 -10.71 7.51
C PHE A 387 6.12 -9.44 8.32
N ILE A 388 4.89 -9.19 8.80
CA ILE A 388 4.61 -8.13 9.78
C ILE A 388 3.86 -8.78 10.93
N VAL A 389 4.30 -8.57 12.17
CA VAL A 389 3.65 -9.18 13.34
C VAL A 389 3.68 -8.23 14.54
N ALA A 390 2.56 -8.14 15.25
CA ALA A 390 2.45 -7.36 16.48
C ALA A 390 2.85 -8.21 17.70
N ALA A 391 3.64 -7.63 18.61
CA ALA A 391 3.97 -8.26 19.88
C ALA A 391 2.72 -8.45 20.77
N ARG A 392 1.75 -7.54 20.67
CA ARG A 392 0.48 -7.58 21.42
C ARG A 392 -0.73 -7.53 20.50
N GLY A 393 -1.72 -8.38 20.79
CA GLY A 393 -3.06 -8.30 20.20
C GLY A 393 -3.94 -7.26 20.90
N HIS A 394 -5.15 -7.03 20.39
CA HIS A 394 -6.11 -6.08 20.98
C HIS A 394 -7.07 -6.72 21.97
N GLU A 395 -7.19 -8.05 21.95
CA GLU A 395 -8.17 -8.83 22.71
C GLU A 395 -7.48 -9.63 23.83
N PRO A 396 -7.42 -9.12 25.08
CA PRO A 396 -6.73 -9.79 26.18
C PRO A 396 -7.26 -11.21 26.45
N ASP A 397 -8.58 -11.40 26.35
CA ASP A 397 -9.23 -12.70 26.57
C ASP A 397 -8.90 -13.74 25.48
N LEU A 398 -8.38 -13.29 24.33
CA LEU A 398 -7.95 -14.13 23.22
C LEU A 398 -6.42 -14.18 23.07
N ALA A 399 -5.66 -13.87 24.12
CA ALA A 399 -4.19 -13.90 24.10
C ALA A 399 -3.61 -15.23 23.61
N HIS A 400 -4.31 -16.36 23.84
CA HIS A 400 -3.91 -17.67 23.34
C HIS A 400 -3.96 -17.78 21.81
N HIS A 401 -4.94 -17.14 21.15
CA HIS A 401 -4.95 -17.02 19.68
C HIS A 401 -3.77 -16.20 19.18
N HIS A 402 -3.47 -15.08 19.85
CA HIS A 402 -2.34 -14.21 19.47
C HIS A 402 -0.99 -14.93 19.59
N LEU A 403 -0.81 -15.73 20.65
CA LEU A 403 0.38 -16.55 20.81
C LEU A 403 0.55 -17.56 19.67
N LEU A 404 -0.53 -18.25 19.27
CA LEU A 404 -0.49 -19.18 18.13
C LEU A 404 -0.21 -18.47 16.81
N LEU A 405 -0.75 -17.27 16.61
CA LEU A 405 -0.49 -16.43 15.44
C LEU A 405 0.99 -16.06 15.33
N ILE A 406 1.60 -15.58 16.43
CA ILE A 406 3.04 -15.27 16.49
C ILE A 406 3.87 -16.52 16.24
N ALA A 407 3.55 -17.64 16.89
CA ALA A 407 4.27 -18.90 16.71
C ALA A 407 4.29 -19.33 15.24
N ASN A 408 3.15 -19.20 14.56
CA ASN A 408 3.05 -19.47 13.13
C ASN A 408 3.88 -18.49 12.27
N CYS A 409 3.88 -17.20 12.58
CA CYS A 409 4.71 -16.22 11.87
C CYS A 409 6.19 -16.58 11.92
N LEU A 410 6.69 -16.82 13.15
CA LEU A 410 8.09 -17.14 13.39
C LEU A 410 8.47 -18.48 12.76
N ALA A 411 7.66 -19.52 12.95
CA ALA A 411 7.89 -20.84 12.37
C ALA A 411 7.92 -20.82 10.83
N GLN A 412 7.09 -20.01 10.18
CA GLN A 412 7.15 -19.88 8.72
C GLN A 412 8.44 -19.19 8.25
N SER A 413 8.86 -18.13 8.93
CA SER A 413 10.14 -17.47 8.62
C SER A 413 11.34 -18.43 8.77
N GLU A 414 11.33 -19.28 9.80
CA GLU A 414 12.36 -20.29 10.04
C GLU A 414 12.32 -21.41 8.98
N ALA A 415 11.12 -21.93 8.67
CA ALA A 415 10.94 -22.98 7.69
C ALA A 415 11.39 -22.57 6.28
N LEU A 416 11.16 -21.31 5.89
CA LEU A 416 11.63 -20.76 4.62
C LEU A 416 13.16 -20.75 4.52
N MET A 417 13.84 -20.40 5.61
CA MET A 417 15.30 -20.40 5.68
C MET A 417 15.86 -21.83 5.71
N ARG A 418 15.41 -22.65 6.67
CA ARG A 418 15.97 -23.97 6.97
C ARG A 418 15.62 -25.02 5.91
N GLY A 419 14.34 -25.12 5.58
CA GLY A 419 13.82 -26.24 4.81
C GLY A 419 13.88 -27.59 5.55
N ARG A 420 13.90 -28.67 4.78
CA ARG A 420 13.96 -30.07 5.22
C ARG A 420 14.73 -30.86 4.16
N PRO A 421 15.95 -31.34 4.45
CA PRO A 421 16.74 -32.11 3.50
C PRO A 421 16.14 -33.50 3.25
N LEU A 422 16.62 -34.17 2.20
CA LEU A 422 16.13 -35.49 1.79
C LEU A 422 16.32 -36.54 2.90
N ASP A 423 17.43 -36.52 3.62
CA ASP A 423 17.71 -37.50 4.68
C ASP A 423 16.69 -37.40 5.82
N GLU A 424 16.37 -36.18 6.27
CA GLU A 424 15.31 -35.96 7.27
C GLU A 424 13.94 -36.42 6.75
N ALA A 425 13.65 -36.19 5.46
CA ALA A 425 12.42 -36.64 4.84
C ALA A 425 12.36 -38.19 4.69
N LEU A 426 13.48 -38.84 4.41
CA LEU A 426 13.62 -40.30 4.36
C LEU A 426 13.37 -40.89 5.75
N ASP A 427 13.98 -40.34 6.79
CA ASP A 427 13.79 -40.78 8.17
C ASP A 427 12.32 -40.63 8.61
N LEU A 428 11.71 -39.50 8.26
CA LEU A 428 10.28 -39.26 8.52
C LEU A 428 9.40 -40.30 7.82
N MET A 429 9.67 -40.62 6.55
CA MET A 429 8.89 -41.61 5.81
C MET A 429 9.13 -43.05 6.27
N ARG A 430 10.36 -43.36 6.71
CA ARG A 430 10.67 -44.66 7.32
C ARG A 430 9.92 -44.86 8.63
N SER A 431 9.80 -43.82 9.46
CA SER A 431 9.01 -43.87 10.71
C SER A 431 7.51 -44.10 10.46
N LYS A 432 7.00 -43.80 9.25
CA LYS A 432 5.63 -44.10 8.82
C LYS A 432 5.47 -45.48 8.18
N GLY A 433 6.50 -46.32 8.22
CA GLY A 433 6.48 -47.69 7.71
C GLY A 433 6.69 -47.83 6.20
N LEU A 434 7.12 -46.78 5.50
CA LEU A 434 7.43 -46.86 4.07
C LEU A 434 8.82 -47.44 3.84
N ALA A 435 8.98 -48.21 2.75
CA ALA A 435 10.24 -48.84 2.35
C ALA A 435 10.40 -48.85 0.81
N GLY A 436 11.62 -49.16 0.35
CA GLY A 436 11.94 -49.32 -1.07
C GLY A 436 11.66 -48.07 -1.92
N ALA A 437 11.20 -48.27 -3.16
CA ALA A 437 10.94 -47.18 -4.09
C ALA A 437 9.88 -46.18 -3.58
N GLU A 438 8.90 -46.64 -2.80
CA GLU A 438 7.84 -45.76 -2.28
C GLU A 438 8.35 -44.85 -1.17
N LEU A 439 9.30 -45.32 -0.34
CA LEU A 439 10.00 -44.49 0.63
C LEU A 439 10.71 -43.32 -0.06
N GLU A 440 11.50 -43.61 -1.09
CA GLU A 440 12.24 -42.58 -1.82
C GLU A 440 11.31 -41.58 -2.51
N ARG A 441 10.26 -42.08 -3.19
CA ARG A 441 9.28 -41.24 -3.88
C ARG A 441 8.59 -40.29 -2.89
N GLN A 442 8.09 -40.83 -1.77
CA GLN A 442 7.37 -40.05 -0.77
C GLN A 442 8.29 -39.08 0.00
N ALA A 443 9.55 -39.44 0.22
CA ALA A 443 10.53 -38.56 0.85
C ALA A 443 10.85 -37.35 -0.06
N ARG A 444 11.04 -37.56 -1.37
CA ARG A 444 11.29 -36.47 -2.33
C ARG A 444 10.17 -35.42 -2.34
N HIS A 445 8.90 -35.82 -2.23
CA HIS A 445 7.77 -34.89 -2.13
C HIS A 445 7.72 -34.10 -0.82
N ARG A 446 8.46 -34.53 0.21
CA ARG A 446 8.53 -33.88 1.54
C ARG A 446 9.83 -33.14 1.79
N VAL A 447 10.68 -33.02 0.77
CA VAL A 447 11.85 -32.14 0.79
C VAL A 447 11.38 -30.70 0.71
N PHE A 448 11.90 -29.87 1.59
CA PHE A 448 11.77 -28.42 1.51
C PHE A 448 13.17 -27.88 1.20
N PRO A 449 13.39 -27.22 0.06
CA PRO A 449 14.75 -26.79 -0.32
C PRO A 449 15.35 -25.76 0.66
N GLY A 450 14.51 -25.05 1.42
CA GLY A 450 14.92 -23.94 2.27
C GLY A 450 15.56 -22.83 1.43
N ASN A 451 16.45 -22.05 2.05
CA ASN A 451 17.18 -20.96 1.43
C ASN A 451 16.27 -19.93 0.73
N ARG A 452 15.08 -19.68 1.28
CA ARG A 452 14.12 -18.69 0.77
C ARG A 452 14.13 -17.48 1.68
N PRO A 453 14.39 -16.27 1.14
CA PRO A 453 14.62 -15.11 1.97
C PRO A 453 13.33 -14.57 2.57
N SER A 454 13.43 -14.05 3.79
CA SER A 454 12.36 -13.30 4.43
C SER A 454 12.87 -12.17 5.30
N THR A 455 12.02 -11.16 5.50
CA THR A 455 12.17 -10.16 6.56
C THR A 455 11.01 -10.26 7.54
N THR A 456 11.22 -9.80 8.77
CA THR A 456 10.14 -9.70 9.77
C THR A 456 10.14 -8.30 10.37
N LEU A 457 9.06 -7.56 10.16
CA LEU A 457 8.76 -6.32 10.86
C LEU A 457 7.96 -6.63 12.12
N LEU A 458 8.64 -6.58 13.27
CA LEU A 458 8.01 -6.65 14.58
C LEU A 458 7.54 -5.26 14.97
N ILE A 459 6.26 -5.16 15.34
CA ILE A 459 5.65 -3.92 15.85
C ILE A 459 5.13 -4.13 17.28
N PRO A 460 5.03 -3.08 18.12
CA PRO A 460 4.55 -3.25 19.49
C PRO A 460 3.08 -3.71 19.56
N GLN A 461 2.22 -3.02 18.83
CA GLN A 461 0.78 -3.26 18.69
C GLN A 461 0.28 -2.45 17.48
N LEU A 462 -0.77 -2.88 16.80
CA LEU A 462 -1.36 -2.12 15.69
C LEU A 462 -2.29 -1.02 16.20
N ASP A 463 -1.74 0.16 16.49
CA ASP A 463 -2.52 1.35 16.84
C ASP A 463 -2.43 2.44 15.75
N PRO A 464 -3.15 3.57 15.86
CA PRO A 464 -3.11 4.61 14.84
C PRO A 464 -1.69 5.10 14.56
N PHE A 465 -0.88 5.29 15.60
CA PHE A 465 0.50 5.76 15.46
C PHE A 465 1.35 4.72 14.74
N THR A 466 1.30 3.46 15.15
CA THR A 466 2.06 2.39 14.50
C THR A 466 1.61 2.15 13.06
N LEU A 467 0.32 2.27 12.73
CA LEU A 467 -0.13 2.22 11.34
C LEU A 467 0.47 3.38 10.52
N GLY A 468 0.50 4.59 11.09
CA GLY A 468 1.16 5.74 10.46
C GLY A 468 2.65 5.48 10.17
N GLN A 469 3.36 4.90 11.13
CA GLN A 469 4.76 4.49 10.94
C GLN A 469 4.92 3.46 9.80
N ILE A 470 4.06 2.44 9.75
CA ILE A 470 4.11 1.39 8.71
C ILE A 470 3.86 1.97 7.32
N VAL A 471 2.82 2.80 7.16
CA VAL A 471 2.51 3.37 5.84
C VAL A 471 3.67 4.26 5.37
N ALA A 472 4.15 5.18 6.22
CA ALA A 472 5.28 6.05 5.87
C ALA A 472 6.59 5.28 5.64
N LEU A 473 6.82 4.16 6.34
CA LEU A 473 7.97 3.28 6.10
C LEU A 473 7.98 2.77 4.65
N TYR A 474 6.84 2.28 4.17
CA TYR A 474 6.72 1.80 2.79
C TYR A 474 6.74 2.93 1.76
N GLU A 475 6.19 4.11 2.05
CA GLU A 475 6.30 5.28 1.17
C GLU A 475 7.76 5.67 0.93
N HIS A 476 8.56 5.76 2.00
CA HIS A 476 9.97 6.12 1.92
C HIS A 476 10.84 5.02 1.33
N ARG A 477 10.46 3.76 1.52
CA ARG A 477 11.08 2.63 0.81
C ARG A 477 10.91 2.78 -0.70
N VAL A 478 9.67 2.99 -1.16
CA VAL A 478 9.36 3.16 -2.59
C VAL A 478 10.13 4.35 -3.18
N PHE A 479 10.22 5.45 -2.43
CA PHE A 479 11.05 6.60 -2.82
C PHE A 479 12.54 6.24 -2.95
N ALA A 480 13.13 5.56 -1.96
CA ALA A 480 14.54 5.20 -1.98
C ALA A 480 14.86 4.24 -3.14
N GLU A 481 14.00 3.26 -3.41
CA GLU A 481 14.10 2.38 -4.58
C GLU A 481 14.08 3.18 -5.89
N GLY A 482 13.12 4.09 -6.04
CA GLY A 482 12.99 4.94 -7.23
C GLY A 482 14.22 5.81 -7.47
N VAL A 483 14.79 6.40 -6.41
CA VAL A 483 16.03 7.19 -6.49
C VAL A 483 17.21 6.34 -6.94
N MET A 484 17.39 5.14 -6.39
CA MET A 484 18.49 4.24 -6.79
C MET A 484 18.34 3.72 -8.22
N LEU A 485 17.10 3.54 -8.68
CA LEU A 485 16.78 3.13 -10.05
C LEU A 485 16.83 4.30 -11.06
N GLY A 486 16.86 5.54 -10.58
CA GLY A 486 16.87 6.73 -11.43
C GLY A 486 15.57 6.96 -12.19
N ILE A 487 14.42 6.67 -11.56
CA ILE A 487 13.07 6.79 -12.15
C ILE A 487 12.21 7.83 -11.44
N ASN A 488 11.13 8.28 -12.09
CA ASN A 488 10.11 9.10 -11.44
C ASN A 488 9.11 8.21 -10.68
N SER A 489 9.12 8.25 -9.35
CA SER A 489 8.16 7.49 -8.53
C SER A 489 6.77 8.15 -8.42
N PHE A 490 6.60 9.37 -8.94
CA PHE A 490 5.45 10.22 -8.59
C PHE A 490 4.49 10.53 -9.74
N ASP A 491 4.89 10.24 -10.99
CA ASP A 491 3.99 10.26 -12.15
C ASP A 491 3.27 8.91 -12.36
N GLN A 492 2.36 8.85 -13.34
CA GLN A 492 1.65 7.63 -13.73
C GLN A 492 1.13 7.64 -15.18
N TRP A 493 1.93 8.06 -16.16
CA TRP A 493 1.51 8.17 -17.58
C TRP A 493 0.92 6.88 -18.18
N GLY A 494 1.28 5.71 -17.63
CA GLY A 494 0.79 4.40 -18.09
C GLY A 494 -0.73 4.19 -17.97
N VAL A 495 -1.47 5.04 -17.24
CA VAL A 495 -2.93 4.91 -17.08
C VAL A 495 -3.75 5.62 -18.17
N GLU A 496 -3.12 6.43 -19.02
CA GLU A 496 -3.83 7.32 -19.95
C GLU A 496 -4.41 6.58 -21.15
N LEU A 497 -3.62 5.71 -21.79
CA LEU A 497 -4.01 5.02 -23.02
C LEU A 497 -5.30 4.19 -22.83
N GLY A 498 -5.43 3.49 -21.70
CA GLY A 498 -6.63 2.71 -21.40
C GLY A 498 -7.88 3.59 -21.30
N LYS A 499 -7.77 4.78 -20.69
CA LYS A 499 -8.89 5.73 -20.56
C LYS A 499 -9.29 6.29 -21.92
N GLU A 500 -8.32 6.66 -22.75
CA GLU A 500 -8.57 7.15 -24.11
C GLU A 500 -9.26 6.08 -24.99
N LEU A 501 -8.77 4.84 -24.94
CA LEU A 501 -9.33 3.74 -25.71
C LEU A 501 -10.74 3.36 -25.23
N ALA A 502 -11.00 3.39 -23.92
CA ALA A 502 -12.34 3.14 -23.37
C ALA A 502 -13.37 4.17 -23.88
N LEU A 503 -13.02 5.45 -23.92
CA LEU A 503 -13.88 6.51 -24.46
C LEU A 503 -14.17 6.31 -25.95
N LYS A 504 -13.17 5.85 -26.73
CA LYS A 504 -13.34 5.53 -28.16
C LYS A 504 -14.17 4.27 -28.39
N LEU A 505 -14.11 3.30 -27.48
CA LEU A 505 -14.82 2.03 -27.58
C LEU A 505 -16.29 2.12 -27.14
N ALA A 506 -16.65 3.05 -26.26
CA ALA A 506 -18.02 3.17 -25.75
C ALA A 506 -19.09 3.34 -26.86
N PRO A 507 -18.90 4.17 -27.89
CA PRO A 507 -19.82 4.24 -29.04
C PRO A 507 -19.99 2.90 -29.75
N LEU A 508 -18.93 2.11 -29.88
CA LEU A 508 -18.99 0.78 -30.51
C LEU A 508 -19.97 -0.12 -29.74
N LEU A 509 -19.92 -0.14 -28.41
CA LEU A 509 -20.85 -0.92 -27.58
C LEU A 509 -22.30 -0.43 -27.66
N GLN A 510 -22.52 0.82 -28.08
CA GLN A 510 -23.84 1.41 -28.32
C GLN A 510 -24.36 1.18 -29.74
N GLY A 511 -23.63 0.42 -30.57
CA GLY A 511 -23.98 0.16 -31.97
C GLY A 511 -23.67 1.34 -32.90
N GLN A 512 -22.90 2.32 -32.44
CA GLN A 512 -22.44 3.44 -33.26
C GLN A 512 -21.11 3.09 -33.95
N PRO A 513 -20.81 3.66 -35.13
CA PRO A 513 -19.53 3.49 -35.77
C PRO A 513 -18.38 4.04 -34.89
N ALA A 514 -17.36 3.22 -34.67
CA ALA A 514 -16.10 3.62 -34.04
C ALA A 514 -14.94 2.95 -34.80
N PRO A 515 -14.41 3.57 -35.86
CA PRO A 515 -13.34 2.97 -36.66
C PRO A 515 -12.00 3.02 -35.92
N GLY A 516 -11.08 2.12 -36.29
CA GLY A 516 -9.70 2.11 -35.77
C GLY A 516 -9.46 1.13 -34.62
N HIS A 517 -10.37 0.20 -34.39
CA HIS A 517 -10.17 -0.94 -33.48
C HIS A 517 -9.65 -2.16 -34.24
N ASP A 518 -8.95 -3.04 -33.54
CA ASP A 518 -8.49 -4.31 -34.12
C ASP A 518 -9.65 -5.32 -34.26
N PRO A 519 -9.52 -6.33 -35.13
CA PRO A 519 -10.59 -7.30 -35.38
C PRO A 519 -11.06 -8.07 -34.14
N SER A 520 -10.21 -8.26 -33.13
CA SER A 520 -10.62 -8.93 -31.88
C SER A 520 -11.54 -8.02 -31.08
N THR A 521 -11.18 -6.75 -30.89
CA THR A 521 -12.01 -5.75 -30.19
C THR A 521 -13.36 -5.56 -30.88
N GLU A 522 -13.38 -5.45 -32.21
CA GLU A 522 -14.62 -5.34 -32.98
C GLU A 522 -15.52 -6.57 -32.83
N ARG A 523 -14.94 -7.77 -32.91
CA ARG A 523 -15.67 -9.04 -32.75
C ARG A 523 -16.27 -9.16 -31.36
N LEU A 524 -15.52 -8.82 -30.32
CA LEU A 524 -16.02 -8.84 -28.93
C LEU A 524 -17.14 -7.83 -28.72
N ALA A 525 -17.00 -6.61 -29.24
CA ALA A 525 -18.06 -5.60 -29.16
C ALA A 525 -19.35 -6.07 -29.87
N GLN A 526 -19.23 -6.72 -31.04
CA GLN A 526 -20.36 -7.34 -31.72
C GLN A 526 -21.02 -8.44 -30.87
N LEU A 527 -20.23 -9.38 -30.34
CA LEU A 527 -20.76 -10.47 -29.49
C LEU A 527 -21.48 -9.94 -28.24
N ILE A 528 -20.96 -8.87 -27.63
CA ILE A 528 -21.61 -8.21 -26.48
C ILE A 528 -22.94 -7.57 -26.88
N ARG A 529 -23.01 -6.92 -28.05
CA ARG A 529 -24.27 -6.35 -28.54
C ARG A 529 -25.30 -7.45 -28.83
N ASP A 530 -24.89 -8.53 -29.49
CA ASP A 530 -25.75 -9.68 -29.81
C ASP A 530 -26.29 -10.36 -28.55
N ALA A 531 -25.53 -10.37 -27.46
CA ALA A 531 -25.97 -10.93 -26.17
C ALA A 531 -26.94 -10.01 -25.39
N ARG A 532 -27.04 -8.72 -25.78
CA ARG A 532 -27.92 -7.71 -25.13
C ARG A 532 -29.22 -7.46 -25.88
N SER A 533 -29.27 -7.79 -27.17
CA SER A 533 -30.49 -7.82 -27.99
C SER A 533 -31.33 -9.05 -27.68
#